data_AF-A0A8J4R4R2-F1
#
_entry.id   AF-A0A8J4R4R2-F1
#
_cell.length_a   1.000
_cell.length_b   1.000
_cell.length_c   1.000
_cell.angle_alpha   90.00
_cell.angle_beta   90.00
_cell.angle_gamma   90.00
#
_symmetry.space_group_name_H-M   'P 1'
#
loop_
_entity.id
_entity.type
_entity.pdbx_description
1 polymer ?
#
loop_
_entity_poly.entity_id
_entity_poly.type
_entity_poly.pdbx_seq_one_letter_code
_entity_poly.pdbx_strand_id
1 'polypeptide(L)'
;MISGIDANDVYADYARPGGWNDPDMLEVGNGGMTNDEYIAHFSLWAISKAPLILGCDVRNMTKETFDIISNKEVIAVNQDRLGVQGKKVRMEGDIENWAGPLSGL
;
A
#
# COMPACT_ATOMS: atom_id res chain seq x y z
N MET A 1 1.63 4.60 12.11
CA MET A 1 1.18 4.31 10.73
C MET A 1 1.41 2.85 10.36
N ILE A 2 2.61 2.28 10.59
CA ILE A 2 2.88 0.84 10.37
C ILE A 2 1.93 -0.08 11.15
N SER A 3 1.47 0.34 12.34
CA SER A 3 0.48 -0.41 13.12
C SER A 3 -0.82 -0.73 12.35
N GLY A 4 -1.24 0.13 11.41
CA GLY A 4 -2.45 -0.09 10.61
C GLY A 4 -2.27 -1.23 9.62
N ILE A 5 -1.14 -1.26 8.91
CA ILE A 5 -0.86 -2.33 7.94
C ILE A 5 -0.57 -3.67 8.64
N ASP A 6 0.06 -3.65 9.82
CA ASP A 6 0.30 -4.86 10.61
C ASP A 6 -1.01 -5.50 11.07
N ALA A 7 -1.97 -4.70 11.53
CA ALA A 7 -3.29 -5.19 11.88
C ALA A 7 -4.05 -5.74 10.64
N ASN A 8 -3.88 -5.09 9.48
CA ASN A 8 -4.47 -5.49 8.21
C ASN A 8 -3.92 -6.83 7.67
N ASP A 9 -2.64 -7.11 7.91
CA ASP A 9 -1.96 -8.35 7.45
C ASP A 9 -2.60 -9.62 8.03
N VAL A 10 -3.05 -9.57 9.29
CA VAL A 10 -3.72 -10.69 9.97
C VAL A 10 -4.97 -11.16 9.22
N TYR A 11 -5.62 -10.27 8.46
CA TYR A 11 -6.85 -10.54 7.73
C TYR A 11 -6.64 -10.78 6.23
N ALA A 12 -5.40 -10.93 5.78
CA ALA A 12 -5.08 -11.01 4.36
C ALA A 12 -5.82 -12.14 3.60
N ASP A 13 -6.11 -13.27 4.25
CA ASP A 13 -6.85 -14.38 3.62
C ASP A 13 -8.33 -14.08 3.33
N TYR A 14 -8.88 -13.01 3.91
CA TYR A 14 -10.27 -12.62 3.69
C TYR A 14 -10.45 -11.70 2.47
N ALA A 15 -9.40 -10.98 2.08
CA ALA A 15 -9.41 -10.06 0.95
C ALA A 15 -9.52 -10.82 -0.38
N ARG A 16 -10.42 -10.35 -1.24
CA ARG A 16 -10.67 -10.93 -2.57
C ARG A 16 -11.43 -9.92 -3.45
N PRO A 17 -11.48 -10.13 -4.78
CA PRO A 17 -12.35 -9.34 -5.64
C PRO A 17 -13.77 -9.19 -5.08
N GLY A 18 -14.19 -7.95 -4.84
CA GLY A 18 -15.48 -7.59 -4.24
C GLY A 18 -15.48 -7.35 -2.73
N GLY A 19 -14.37 -7.59 -2.02
CA GLY A 19 -14.22 -7.28 -0.59
C GLY A 19 -12.76 -7.19 -0.18
N TRP A 20 -12.33 -5.99 0.21
CA TRP A 20 -10.93 -5.67 0.50
C TRP A 20 -10.78 -5.22 1.95
N ASN A 21 -9.64 -5.54 2.55
CA ASN A 21 -9.30 -4.96 3.85
C ASN A 21 -8.85 -3.50 3.66
N ASP A 22 -9.26 -2.64 4.57
CA ASP A 22 -9.02 -1.20 4.50
C ASP A 22 -8.19 -0.75 5.72
N PRO A 23 -6.88 -0.51 5.54
CA PRO A 23 -5.99 0.00 6.59
C PRO A 23 -6.05 1.52 6.79
N ASP A 24 -7.11 2.19 6.30
CA ASP A 24 -7.35 3.64 6.30
C ASP A 24 -6.72 4.39 5.11
N MET A 25 -7.02 5.68 4.99
CA MET A 25 -6.60 6.54 3.88
C MET A 25 -5.08 6.72 3.76
N LEU A 26 -4.64 7.14 2.57
CA LEU A 26 -3.25 7.47 2.27
C LEU A 26 -2.86 8.84 2.84
N GLU A 27 -1.77 8.88 3.61
CA GLU A 27 -1.23 10.09 4.23
C GLU A 27 -0.18 10.79 3.35
N VAL A 28 0.06 10.27 2.13
CA VAL A 28 1.08 10.76 1.20
C VAL A 28 0.95 12.25 0.92
N GLY A 29 1.95 13.03 1.32
CA GLY A 29 1.99 14.49 1.14
C GLY A 29 1.47 15.34 2.30
N ASN A 30 1.02 14.75 3.41
CA ASN A 30 0.48 15.49 4.56
C ASN A 30 1.55 16.13 5.50
N GLY A 31 2.85 15.95 5.20
CA GLY A 31 3.96 16.60 5.89
C GLY A 31 4.46 15.93 7.19
N GLY A 32 3.84 14.84 7.62
CA GLY A 32 4.21 14.11 8.86
C GLY A 32 5.26 13.00 8.68
N MET A 33 5.72 12.75 7.46
CA MET A 33 6.67 11.68 7.12
C MET A 33 7.71 12.17 6.11
N THR A 34 8.86 11.50 6.10
CA THR A 34 9.88 11.63 5.06
C THR A 34 9.37 11.06 3.73
N ASN A 35 10.03 11.41 2.63
CA ASN A 35 9.67 10.90 1.31
C ASN A 35 9.78 9.35 1.23
N ASP A 36 10.80 8.78 1.87
CA ASP A 36 11.01 7.32 1.87
C ASP A 36 9.93 6.60 2.68
N GLU A 37 9.48 7.18 3.79
CA GLU A 37 8.34 6.68 4.56
C GLU A 37 7.04 6.75 3.73
N TYR A 38 6.84 7.80 2.92
CA TYR A 38 5.72 7.87 1.99
C TYR A 38 5.77 6.80 0.89
N ILE A 39 6.97 6.54 0.34
CA ILE A 39 7.17 5.46 -0.63
C ILE A 39 6.84 4.10 0.02
N ALA A 40 7.32 3.85 1.23
CA ALA A 40 7.03 2.62 1.97
C ALA A 40 5.53 2.47 2.25
N HIS A 41 4.88 3.52 2.76
CA HIS A 41 3.44 3.55 3.03
C HIS A 41 2.61 3.24 1.77
N PHE A 42 2.87 3.93 0.65
CA PHE A 42 2.13 3.67 -0.60
C PHE A 42 2.38 2.26 -1.14
N SER A 43 3.62 1.77 -1.05
CA SER A 43 3.99 0.41 -1.48
C SER A 43 3.29 -0.67 -0.65
N LEU A 44 3.17 -0.46 0.66
CA LEU A 44 2.49 -1.38 1.57
C LEU A 44 0.97 -1.41 1.36
N TRP A 45 0.34 -0.27 1.05
CA TRP A 45 -1.05 -0.22 0.63
C TRP A 45 -1.26 -0.91 -0.72
N ALA A 46 -0.31 -0.76 -1.64
CA ALA A 46 -0.39 -1.39 -2.95
C ALA A 46 -0.31 -2.93 -2.88
N ILE A 47 0.71 -3.47 -2.20
CA ILE A 47 0.87 -4.93 -2.05
C ILE A 47 -0.29 -5.57 -1.28
N SER A 48 -0.90 -4.82 -0.35
CA SER A 48 -2.01 -5.32 0.45
C SER A 48 -3.37 -5.28 -0.27
N LYS A 49 -3.44 -4.77 -1.51
CA LYS A 49 -4.68 -4.54 -2.26
C LYS A 49 -5.67 -3.63 -1.52
N ALA A 50 -5.15 -2.75 -0.66
CA ALA A 50 -5.95 -1.76 0.06
C ALA A 50 -6.61 -0.79 -0.93
N PRO A 51 -7.78 -0.22 -0.57
CA PRO A 51 -8.30 0.97 -1.23
C PRO A 51 -7.27 2.10 -1.22
N LEU A 52 -6.90 2.61 -2.40
CA LEU A 52 -5.95 3.73 -2.53
C LEU A 52 -6.70 5.08 -2.50
N ILE A 53 -7.20 5.46 -1.33
CA ILE A 53 -7.95 6.70 -1.13
C ILE A 53 -6.99 7.80 -0.66
N LEU A 54 -6.85 8.88 -1.44
CA LEU A 54 -5.96 10.00 -1.13
C LEU A 54 -6.52 10.84 0.03
N GLY A 55 -5.73 11.01 1.09
CA GLY A 55 -6.04 11.85 2.26
C GLY A 55 -5.41 13.24 2.24
N CYS A 56 -4.79 13.67 1.13
CA CYS A 56 -4.07 14.93 1.00
C CYS A 56 -4.78 15.97 0.12
N ASP A 57 -4.31 17.23 0.13
CA ASP A 57 -4.85 18.28 -0.75
C ASP A 57 -4.36 18.10 -2.19
N VAL A 58 -5.18 17.46 -3.02
CA VAL A 58 -4.87 17.19 -4.43
C VAL A 58 -4.75 18.45 -5.31
N ARG A 59 -5.15 19.61 -4.82
CA ARG A 59 -5.03 20.89 -5.56
C ARG A 59 -3.65 21.49 -5.42
N ASN A 60 -2.89 21.06 -4.40
CA ASN A 60 -1.59 21.63 -4.06
C ASN A 60 -0.67 20.56 -3.47
N MET A 61 -0.14 19.71 -4.34
CA MET A 61 0.84 18.68 -3.97
C MET A 61 2.21 18.96 -4.56
N THR A 62 3.26 18.50 -3.89
CA THR A 62 4.62 18.56 -4.43
C THR A 62 4.80 17.57 -5.59
N LYS A 63 5.87 17.74 -6.37
CA LYS A 63 6.21 16.80 -7.43
C LYS A 63 6.49 15.41 -6.87
N GLU A 64 7.18 15.32 -5.74
CA GLU A 64 7.51 14.07 -5.06
C GLU A 64 6.24 13.33 -4.63
N THR A 65 5.27 14.06 -4.04
CA THR A 65 3.96 13.51 -3.68
C THR A 65 3.26 12.94 -4.91
N PHE A 66 3.22 13.70 -6.01
CA PHE A 66 2.61 13.26 -7.26
C PHE A 66 3.30 12.03 -7.85
N ASP A 67 4.63 12.00 -7.87
CA ASP A 67 5.43 10.90 -8.41
C ASP A 67 5.13 9.58 -7.66
N ILE A 68 4.90 9.64 -6.34
CA ILE A 68 4.51 8.47 -5.54
C ILE A 68 3.10 8.00 -5.92
N ILE A 69 2.10 8.87 -5.80
CA ILE A 69 0.68 8.46 -5.94
C ILE A 69 0.27 8.17 -7.38
N SER A 70 1.05 8.63 -8.37
CA SER A 70 0.79 8.42 -9.80
C SER A 70 1.63 7.30 -10.43
N ASN A 71 2.44 6.59 -9.63
CA ASN A 71 3.29 5.51 -10.12
C ASN A 71 2.45 4.36 -10.68
N LYS A 72 2.41 4.25 -12.01
CA LYS A 72 1.59 3.28 -12.74
C LYS A 72 1.96 1.84 -12.44
N GLU A 73 3.22 1.55 -12.18
CA GLU A 73 3.68 0.18 -11.92
C GLU A 73 3.23 -0.29 -10.53
N VAL A 74 3.34 0.58 -9.53
CA VAL A 74 2.86 0.29 -8.17
C VAL A 74 1.33 0.20 -8.13
N ILE A 75 0.63 1.08 -8.84
CA ILE A 75 -0.83 0.98 -9.01
C ILE A 75 -1.22 -0.32 -9.71
N ALA A 76 -0.46 -0.76 -10.73
CA ALA A 76 -0.74 -2.02 -11.42
C ALA A 76 -0.58 -3.24 -10.48
N VAL A 77 0.36 -3.20 -9.54
CA VAL A 77 0.43 -4.19 -8.45
C VAL A 77 -0.86 -4.16 -7.63
N ASN A 78 -1.31 -2.99 -7.16
CA ASN A 78 -2.56 -2.88 -6.38
C ASN A 78 -3.79 -3.39 -7.15
N GLN A 79 -3.88 -3.08 -8.45
CA GLN A 79 -5.03 -3.37 -9.31
C GLN A 79 -4.93 -4.73 -10.04
N ASP A 80 -3.94 -5.56 -9.70
CA ASP A 80 -3.80 -6.88 -10.32
C ASP A 80 -5.08 -7.72 -10.14
N ARG A 81 -5.53 -8.33 -11.25
CA ARG A 81 -6.81 -9.02 -11.33
C ARG A 81 -6.92 -10.27 -10.44
N LEU A 82 -5.78 -10.85 -10.02
CA LEU A 82 -5.81 -12.00 -9.11
C LEU A 82 -6.40 -11.58 -7.76
N GLY A 83 -6.20 -10.33 -7.35
CA GLY A 83 -6.85 -9.76 -6.18
C GLY A 83 -6.48 -10.45 -4.87
N VAL A 84 -5.28 -11.02 -4.81
CA VAL A 84 -4.75 -11.65 -3.58
C VAL A 84 -3.93 -10.63 -2.83
N GLN A 85 -4.31 -10.36 -1.58
CA GLN A 85 -3.55 -9.53 -0.67
C GLN A 85 -2.19 -10.18 -0.38
N GLY A 86 -1.10 -9.44 -0.66
CA GLY A 86 0.23 -9.82 -0.23
C GLY A 86 0.39 -9.70 1.28
N LYS A 87 1.30 -10.49 1.84
CA LYS A 87 1.51 -10.62 3.27
C LYS A 87 2.96 -10.47 3.66
N LYS A 88 3.20 -10.21 4.94
CA LYS A 88 4.54 -10.35 5.53
C LYS A 88 4.94 -11.82 5.56
N VAL A 89 6.00 -12.17 4.84
CA VAL A 89 6.50 -13.56 4.73
C VAL A 89 7.74 -13.82 5.58
N ARG A 90 8.46 -12.76 5.98
CA ARG A 90 9.66 -12.88 6.84
C ARG A 90 9.91 -11.56 7.58
N MET A 91 10.39 -11.67 8.81
CA MET A 91 10.82 -10.55 9.63
C MET A 91 12.15 -10.88 10.33
N GLU A 92 13.14 -9.99 10.23
CA GLU A 92 14.46 -10.10 10.85
C GLU A 92 14.89 -8.75 11.42
N GLY A 93 14.83 -8.62 12.75
CA GLY A 93 15.05 -7.33 13.40
C GLY A 93 14.06 -6.31 12.84
N ASP A 94 14.58 -5.24 12.24
CA ASP A 94 13.81 -4.14 11.68
C ASP A 94 13.51 -4.30 10.17
N ILE A 95 13.85 -5.46 9.58
CA ILE A 95 13.64 -5.74 8.16
C ILE A 95 12.43 -6.66 7.98
N GLU A 96 11.51 -6.25 7.10
CA GLU A 96 10.35 -7.03 6.72
C GLU A 96 10.37 -7.36 5.23
N ASN A 97 10.06 -8.61 4.90
CA ASN A 97 9.85 -9.05 3.52
C ASN A 97 8.37 -9.34 3.32
N TRP A 98 7.78 -8.71 2.31
CA TRP A 98 6.38 -8.89 1.95
C TRP A 98 6.27 -9.51 0.55
N ALA A 99 5.32 -10.41 0.36
CA ALA A 99 5.11 -11.08 -0.92
C ALA A 99 3.64 -11.43 -1.16
N GLY A 100 3.23 -11.45 -2.43
CA GLY A 100 1.92 -11.89 -2.87
C GLY A 100 1.95 -12.26 -4.35
N PRO A 101 1.13 -13.20 -4.80
CA PRO A 101 1.06 -13.57 -6.21
C PRO A 101 0.41 -12.47 -7.04
N LEU A 102 0.80 -12.36 -8.31
CA LEU A 102 0.16 -11.51 -9.31
C LEU A 102 -0.33 -12.39 -10.45
N SER A 103 -1.31 -11.91 -11.22
CA SER A 103 -1.79 -12.64 -12.37
C SER A 103 -0.72 -12.74 -13.46
N GLY A 104 -0.54 -13.93 -14.03
CA GLY A 104 0.37 -14.16 -15.16
C GLY A 104 1.84 -14.34 -14.80
N LEU A 105 2.15 -14.50 -13.50
CA LEU A 105 3.47 -14.88 -12.97
C LEU A 105 3.36 -16.13 -12.11
#